data_AF-R7XY97-F1
#
_entry.id   AF-R7XY97-F1
#
_cell.length_a   1.000
_cell.length_b   1.000
_cell.length_c   1.000
_cell.angle_alpha   90.00
_cell.angle_beta   90.00
_cell.angle_gamma   90.00
#
_symmetry.space_group_name_H-M   'P 1'
#
loop_
_entity.id
_entity.type
_entity.pdbx_description
1 polymer ?
#
loop_
_entity_poly.entity_id
_entity_poly.type
_entity_poly.pdbx_seq_one_letter_code
_entity_poly.pdbx_strand_id
1 'polypeptide(L)'
;MTSTDTTLRAADAVFVAERAVGRARRVVEDIQTTITSALRVLDDAELDSAKARLTDRGDFYIEEASEHLGRLQTRCNEMPELTRELFGHLNRASESLNEARGFLDLADPSDPVVAGDVAQLKPRIAVVGEMVALAKPVAQLAAQHVDSARRASQDVTPPALLEPVTLDRSIRTAGKELGRADEDVRLLGDVVDHAATSARQSAGIAAEISDNARRRMSEHGRDPDTSAAAPATGSPAR
;
A
#
# COMPACT_ATOMS: atom_id res chain seq x y z
N MET A 1 21.53 -9.71 -23.76
CA MET A 1 21.20 -9.33 -22.36
C MET A 1 22.23 -10.00 -21.47
N THR A 2 23.01 -9.26 -20.70
CA THR A 2 24.06 -9.83 -19.83
C THR A 2 23.49 -10.15 -18.45
N SER A 3 24.11 -11.06 -17.69
CA SER A 3 23.66 -11.42 -16.33
C SER A 3 23.62 -10.22 -15.37
N THR A 4 24.49 -9.24 -15.57
CA THR A 4 24.51 -7.97 -14.85
C THR A 4 23.33 -7.04 -15.22
N ASP A 5 22.80 -7.13 -16.44
CA ASP A 5 21.60 -6.36 -16.87
C ASP A 5 20.34 -6.92 -16.20
N THR A 6 20.24 -8.24 -15.99
CA THR A 6 19.12 -8.85 -15.26
C THR A 6 19.04 -8.42 -13.79
N THR A 7 20.16 -8.37 -13.08
CA THR A 7 20.15 -7.97 -11.65
C THR A 7 19.87 -6.47 -11.46
N LEU A 8 20.34 -5.62 -12.36
CA LEU A 8 20.01 -4.19 -12.37
C LEU A 8 18.51 -3.95 -12.60
N ARG A 9 17.90 -4.64 -13.57
CA ARG A 9 16.45 -4.54 -13.81
C ARG A 9 15.62 -5.08 -12.64
N ALA A 10 16.08 -6.15 -12.01
CA ALA A 10 15.46 -6.65 -10.78
C ALA A 10 15.49 -5.59 -9.68
N ALA A 11 16.63 -4.92 -9.50
CA ALA A 11 16.78 -3.84 -8.51
C ALA A 11 15.86 -2.65 -8.82
N ASP A 12 15.79 -2.20 -10.07
CA ASP A 12 14.87 -1.13 -10.50
C ASP A 12 13.40 -1.48 -10.20
N ALA A 13 12.99 -2.71 -10.48
CA ALA A 13 11.66 -3.20 -10.15
C ALA A 13 11.41 -3.27 -8.63
N VAL A 14 12.43 -3.57 -7.81
CA VAL A 14 12.31 -3.50 -6.34
C VAL A 14 12.10 -2.04 -5.87
N PHE A 15 12.79 -1.06 -6.46
CA PHE A 15 12.57 0.35 -6.12
C PHE A 15 11.17 0.85 -6.49
N VAL A 16 10.63 0.43 -7.63
CA VAL A 16 9.27 0.77 -8.03
C VAL A 16 8.25 0.15 -7.06
N ALA A 17 8.47 -1.10 -6.63
CA ALA A 17 7.65 -1.75 -5.62
C ALA A 17 7.68 -1.02 -4.28
N GLU A 18 8.87 -0.67 -3.78
CA GLU A 18 9.04 0.09 -2.53
C GLU A 18 8.26 1.40 -2.54
N ARG A 19 8.39 2.18 -3.62
CA ARG A 19 7.65 3.45 -3.76
C ARG A 19 6.15 3.24 -3.81
N ALA A 20 5.69 2.17 -4.46
CA ALA A 20 4.27 1.85 -4.56
C ALA A 20 3.70 1.45 -3.20
N VAL A 21 4.40 0.60 -2.44
CA VAL A 21 4.01 0.23 -1.06
C VAL A 21 4.03 1.45 -0.13
N GLY A 22 5.04 2.32 -0.25
CA GLY A 22 5.11 3.57 0.52
C GLY A 22 3.95 4.52 0.24
N ARG A 23 3.45 4.57 -1.00
CA ARG A 23 2.23 5.33 -1.33
C ARG A 23 0.97 4.64 -0.80
N ALA A 24 0.85 3.32 -0.95
CA ALA A 24 -0.26 2.56 -0.38
C ALA A 24 -0.41 2.82 1.12
N ARG A 25 0.71 2.88 1.87
CA ARG A 25 0.70 3.21 3.29
C ARG A 25 0.07 4.57 3.59
N ARG A 26 0.42 5.61 2.85
CA ARG A 26 -0.15 6.96 3.05
C ARG A 26 -1.66 6.94 2.85
N VAL A 27 -2.14 6.24 1.82
CA VAL A 27 -3.58 6.10 1.59
C VAL A 27 -4.28 5.36 2.74
N VAL A 28 -3.63 4.37 3.36
CA VAL A 28 -4.16 3.71 4.56
C VAL A 28 -4.24 4.68 5.75
N GLU A 29 -3.24 5.55 5.94
CA GLU A 29 -3.27 6.62 6.96
C GLU A 29 -4.44 7.60 6.71
N ASP A 30 -4.71 7.93 5.45
CA ASP A 30 -5.86 8.76 5.05
C ASP A 30 -7.20 8.07 5.33
N ILE A 31 -7.33 6.78 4.96
CA ILE A 31 -8.52 5.97 5.25
C ILE A 31 -8.77 5.92 6.77
N GLN A 32 -7.73 5.67 7.57
CA GLN A 32 -7.83 5.63 9.03
C GLN A 32 -8.30 6.98 9.60
N THR A 33 -7.78 8.08 9.05
CA THR A 33 -8.19 9.43 9.43
C THR A 33 -9.66 9.67 9.13
N THR A 34 -10.14 9.26 7.95
CA THR A 34 -11.55 9.44 7.59
C THR A 34 -12.47 8.55 8.41
N ILE A 35 -12.12 7.29 8.68
CA ILE A 35 -12.91 6.41 9.57
C ILE A 35 -12.98 6.98 10.98
N THR A 36 -11.85 7.46 11.52
CA THR A 36 -11.83 8.11 12.84
C THR A 36 -12.71 9.35 12.87
N SER A 37 -12.70 10.15 11.79
CA SER A 37 -13.61 11.29 11.66
C SER A 37 -15.08 10.86 11.57
N ALA A 38 -15.38 9.77 10.87
CA ALA A 38 -16.73 9.25 10.72
C ALA A 38 -17.29 8.73 12.05
N LEU A 39 -16.47 8.03 12.84
CA LEU A 39 -16.82 7.58 14.19
C LEU A 39 -17.16 8.74 15.11
N ARG A 40 -16.36 9.82 15.11
CA ARG A 40 -16.67 11.02 15.93
C ARG A 40 -18.01 11.65 15.57
N VAL A 41 -18.30 11.77 14.27
CA VAL A 41 -19.60 12.31 13.81
C VAL A 41 -20.75 11.40 14.24
N LEU A 42 -20.54 10.09 14.27
CA LEU A 42 -21.54 9.15 14.74
C LEU A 42 -21.74 9.23 16.26
N ASP A 43 -20.66 9.42 17.04
CA ASP A 43 -20.77 9.62 18.50
C ASP A 43 -21.62 10.86 18.81
N ASP A 44 -21.46 11.95 18.04
CA ASP A 44 -22.32 13.14 18.14
C ASP A 44 -23.79 12.80 17.81
N ALA A 45 -24.04 12.03 16.74
CA ALA A 45 -25.39 11.60 16.37
C ALA A 45 -26.04 10.73 17.47
N GLU A 46 -25.28 9.82 18.08
CA GLU A 46 -25.74 8.98 19.18
C GLU A 46 -26.08 9.81 20.42
N LEU A 47 -25.24 10.80 20.74
CA LEU A 47 -25.47 11.71 21.86
C LEU A 47 -26.76 12.52 21.67
N ASP A 48 -26.98 13.08 20.48
CA ASP A 48 -28.19 13.87 20.22
C ASP A 48 -29.44 12.99 20.12
N SER A 49 -29.35 11.78 19.54
CA SER A 49 -30.46 10.81 19.63
C SER A 49 -30.81 10.48 21.09
N ALA A 50 -29.81 10.36 21.97
CA ALA A 50 -30.06 10.15 23.39
C ALA A 50 -30.72 11.35 24.07
N LYS A 51 -30.30 12.59 23.76
CA LYS A 51 -30.93 13.82 24.27
C LYS A 51 -32.37 13.97 23.79
N ALA A 52 -32.67 13.54 22.57
CA ALA A 52 -34.02 13.60 22.03
C ALA A 52 -35.03 12.81 22.87
N ARG A 53 -34.60 11.70 23.50
CA ARG A 53 -35.43 10.86 24.38
C ARG A 53 -35.59 11.40 25.80
N LEU A 54 -34.71 12.30 26.22
CA LEU A 54 -34.56 12.72 27.63
C LEU A 54 -35.01 14.17 27.87
N THR A 55 -35.38 14.90 26.82
CA THR A 55 -35.67 16.34 26.92
C THR A 55 -36.99 16.69 26.23
N ASP A 56 -37.60 17.79 26.66
CA ASP A 56 -38.82 18.34 26.04
C ASP A 56 -38.57 18.96 24.65
N ARG A 57 -37.29 19.01 24.22
CA ARG A 57 -36.85 19.49 22.90
C ARG A 57 -36.49 18.34 21.97
N GLY A 58 -37.23 17.22 22.06
CA GLY A 58 -36.98 16.00 21.29
C GLY A 58 -36.77 16.25 19.79
N ASP A 59 -37.67 17.02 19.17
CA ASP A 59 -37.65 17.31 17.74
C ASP A 59 -36.35 18.01 17.29
N PHE A 60 -35.84 18.96 18.08
CA PHE A 60 -34.59 19.66 17.79
C PHE A 60 -33.40 18.69 17.77
N TYR A 61 -33.31 17.80 18.75
CA TYR A 61 -32.20 16.85 18.82
C TYR A 61 -32.30 15.72 17.79
N ILE A 62 -33.52 15.37 17.34
CA ILE A 62 -33.71 14.48 16.19
C ILE A 62 -33.16 15.13 14.93
N GLU A 63 -33.43 16.42 14.71
CA GLU A 63 -32.91 17.17 13.57
C GLU A 63 -31.36 17.22 13.58
N GLU A 64 -30.75 17.58 14.71
CA GLU A 64 -29.28 17.59 14.87
C GLU A 64 -28.67 16.19 14.62
N ALA A 65 -29.23 15.13 15.21
CA ALA A 65 -28.75 13.77 14.98
C ALA A 65 -28.84 13.37 13.49
N SER A 66 -29.85 13.87 12.78
CA SER A 66 -30.02 13.65 11.34
C SER A 66 -28.97 14.40 10.52
N GLU A 67 -28.65 15.63 10.90
CA GLU A 67 -27.55 16.37 10.28
C GLU A 67 -26.22 15.64 10.44
N HIS A 68 -25.95 15.11 11.63
CA HIS A 68 -24.75 14.31 11.89
C HIS A 68 -24.71 13.08 10.98
N LEU A 69 -25.82 12.38 10.75
CA LEU A 69 -25.86 11.29 9.78
C LEU A 69 -25.65 11.75 8.33
N GLY A 70 -26.11 12.95 7.95
CA GLY A 70 -25.76 13.56 6.65
C GLY A 70 -24.27 13.83 6.49
N ARG A 71 -23.61 14.31 7.55
CA ARG A 71 -22.14 14.49 7.58
C ARG A 71 -21.41 13.14 7.52
N LEU A 72 -21.93 12.12 8.20
CA LEU A 72 -21.41 10.76 8.13
C LEU A 72 -21.46 10.21 6.70
N GLN A 73 -22.59 10.38 6.00
CA GLN A 73 -22.70 9.98 4.59
C GLN A 73 -21.63 10.63 3.73
N THR A 74 -21.36 11.92 3.95
CA THR A 74 -20.32 12.66 3.20
C THR A 74 -18.94 12.05 3.43
N ARG A 75 -18.60 11.71 4.69
CA ARG A 75 -17.32 11.03 5.01
C ARG A 75 -17.22 9.65 4.39
N CYS A 76 -18.28 8.85 4.46
CA CYS A 76 -18.29 7.54 3.84
C CYS A 76 -18.20 7.60 2.29
N ASN A 77 -18.67 8.68 1.67
CA ASN A 77 -18.56 8.89 0.22
C ASN A 77 -17.13 9.15 -0.26
N GLU A 78 -16.20 9.52 0.63
CA GLU A 78 -14.78 9.68 0.29
C GLU A 78 -14.07 8.31 0.14
N MET A 79 -14.59 7.24 0.77
CA MET A 79 -13.89 5.94 0.86
C MET A 79 -13.74 5.18 -0.45
N PRO A 80 -14.69 5.21 -1.40
CA PRO A 80 -14.49 4.56 -2.69
C PRO A 80 -13.28 5.09 -3.47
N GLU A 81 -12.96 6.38 -3.34
CA GLU A 81 -11.79 6.97 -4.00
C GLU A 81 -10.50 6.49 -3.37
N LEU A 82 -10.37 6.64 -2.04
CA LEU A 82 -9.18 6.17 -1.31
C LEU A 82 -8.95 4.67 -1.49
N THR A 83 -10.02 3.87 -1.48
CA THR A 83 -9.94 2.42 -1.71
C THR A 83 -9.42 2.10 -3.12
N ARG A 84 -9.87 2.85 -4.14
CA ARG A 84 -9.39 2.68 -5.52
C ARG A 84 -7.93 3.07 -5.66
N GLU A 85 -7.53 4.18 -5.05
CA GLU A 85 -6.14 4.64 -5.04
C GLU A 85 -5.21 3.61 -4.36
N LEU A 86 -5.63 3.10 -3.20
CA LEU A 86 -4.93 2.04 -2.48
C LEU A 86 -4.75 0.80 -3.36
N PHE A 87 -5.82 0.31 -4.01
CA PHE A 87 -5.70 -0.84 -4.92
C PHE A 87 -4.79 -0.55 -6.10
N GLY A 88 -4.81 0.66 -6.66
CA GLY A 88 -3.88 1.08 -7.70
C GLY A 88 -2.42 0.93 -7.26
N HIS A 89 -2.10 1.36 -6.05
CA HIS A 89 -0.75 1.23 -5.49
C HIS A 89 -0.36 -0.22 -5.15
N LEU A 90 -1.27 -1.01 -4.56
CA LEU A 90 -1.03 -2.43 -4.27
C LEU A 90 -0.86 -3.27 -5.55
N ASN A 91 -1.61 -2.97 -6.61
CA ASN A 91 -1.45 -3.59 -7.93
C ASN A 91 -0.09 -3.25 -8.53
N ARG A 92 0.27 -1.97 -8.54
CA ARG A 92 1.59 -1.52 -9.03
C ARG A 92 2.74 -2.20 -8.28
N ALA A 93 2.63 -2.34 -6.95
CA ALA A 93 3.60 -3.05 -6.14
C ALA A 93 3.68 -4.54 -6.53
N SER A 94 2.53 -5.20 -6.67
CA SER A 94 2.46 -6.62 -7.06
C SER A 94 3.10 -6.89 -8.42
N GLU A 95 2.77 -6.07 -9.43
CA GLU A 95 3.34 -6.16 -10.78
C GLU A 95 4.87 -6.02 -10.74
N SER A 96 5.35 -5.00 -10.03
CA SER A 96 6.77 -4.69 -9.92
C SER A 96 7.56 -5.79 -9.18
N LEU A 97 6.96 -6.41 -8.15
CA LEU A 97 7.58 -7.55 -7.46
C LEU A 97 7.63 -8.80 -8.35
N ASN A 98 6.61 -9.01 -9.18
CA ASN A 98 6.59 -10.11 -10.15
C ASN A 98 7.64 -9.89 -11.26
N GLU A 99 7.79 -8.67 -11.75
CA GLU A 99 8.85 -8.30 -12.69
C GLU A 99 10.24 -8.54 -12.08
N ALA A 100 10.46 -8.07 -10.84
CA ALA A 100 11.71 -8.28 -10.12
C ALA A 100 12.04 -9.77 -9.99
N ARG A 101 11.06 -10.59 -9.58
CA ARG A 101 11.21 -12.05 -9.50
C ARG A 101 11.52 -12.68 -10.87
N GLY A 102 10.83 -12.26 -11.92
CA GLY A 102 11.08 -12.73 -13.27
C GLY A 102 12.50 -12.45 -13.75
N PHE A 103 13.05 -11.27 -13.46
CA PHE A 103 14.44 -10.96 -13.78
C PHE A 103 15.43 -11.79 -12.97
N LEU A 104 15.17 -12.04 -11.69
CA LEU A 104 16.02 -12.90 -10.85
C LEU A 104 15.98 -14.37 -11.29
N ASP A 105 14.86 -14.85 -11.82
CA ASP A 105 14.73 -16.22 -12.35
C ASP A 105 15.49 -16.40 -13.68
N LEU A 106 15.77 -15.32 -14.40
CA LEU A 106 16.57 -15.31 -15.63
C LEU A 106 18.07 -15.08 -15.41
N ALA A 107 18.49 -14.79 -14.17
CA ALA A 107 19.87 -14.49 -13.84
C ALA A 107 20.75 -15.75 -13.94
N ASP A 108 21.98 -15.61 -14.45
CA ASP A 108 22.91 -16.74 -14.63
C ASP A 108 23.42 -17.24 -13.27
N PRO A 109 23.09 -18.48 -12.85
CA PRO A 109 23.53 -19.03 -11.56
C PRO A 109 25.02 -19.38 -11.55
N SER A 110 25.70 -19.36 -12.70
CA SER A 110 27.12 -19.70 -12.84
C SER A 110 28.04 -18.56 -12.37
N ASP A 111 27.55 -17.31 -12.35
CA ASP A 111 28.26 -16.16 -11.79
C ASP A 111 28.04 -16.13 -10.27
N PRO A 112 29.08 -16.36 -9.43
CA PRO A 112 28.93 -16.44 -7.98
C PRO A 112 28.46 -15.12 -7.35
N VAL A 113 28.73 -13.97 -7.97
CA VAL A 113 28.25 -12.66 -7.49
C VAL A 113 26.75 -12.55 -7.73
N VAL A 114 26.31 -12.86 -8.95
CA VAL A 114 24.88 -12.85 -9.31
C VAL A 114 24.09 -13.88 -8.50
N ALA A 115 24.65 -15.07 -8.27
CA ALA A 115 24.04 -16.08 -7.41
C ALA A 115 23.86 -15.58 -5.97
N GLY A 116 24.83 -14.83 -5.44
CA GLY A 116 24.74 -14.16 -4.14
C GLY A 116 23.63 -13.10 -4.10
N ASP A 117 23.58 -12.23 -5.11
CA ASP A 117 22.57 -11.18 -5.25
C ASP A 117 21.15 -11.78 -5.29
N VAL A 118 20.95 -12.84 -6.09
CA VAL A 118 19.68 -13.57 -6.21
C VAL A 118 19.29 -14.21 -4.87
N ALA A 119 20.24 -14.87 -4.19
CA ALA A 119 19.99 -15.50 -2.89
C ALA A 119 19.58 -14.50 -1.80
N GLN A 120 20.05 -13.26 -1.89
CA GLN A 120 19.67 -12.20 -0.95
C GLN A 120 18.31 -11.57 -1.27
N LEU A 121 18.05 -11.22 -2.54
CA LEU A 121 16.83 -10.48 -2.92
C LEU A 121 15.59 -11.36 -2.99
N LYS A 122 15.69 -12.57 -3.54
CA LYS A 122 14.54 -13.40 -3.88
C LYS A 122 13.63 -13.72 -2.68
N PRO A 123 14.15 -14.12 -1.50
CA PRO A 123 13.32 -14.36 -0.32
C PRO A 123 12.60 -13.09 0.18
N ARG A 124 13.27 -11.93 0.11
CA ARG A 124 12.72 -10.67 0.61
C ARG A 124 11.61 -10.13 -0.28
N ILE A 125 11.79 -10.22 -1.59
CA ILE A 125 10.75 -9.91 -2.59
C ILE A 125 9.51 -10.79 -2.35
N ALA A 126 9.71 -12.08 -2.05
CA ALA A 126 8.59 -12.99 -1.75
C ALA A 126 7.80 -12.54 -0.52
N VAL A 127 8.48 -12.18 0.58
CA VAL A 127 7.83 -11.67 1.80
C VAL A 127 7.03 -10.40 1.52
N VAL A 128 7.59 -9.43 0.79
CA VAL A 128 6.85 -8.20 0.42
C VAL A 128 5.65 -8.55 -0.44
N GLY A 129 5.79 -9.48 -1.39
CA GLY A 129 4.72 -9.94 -2.26
C GLY A 129 3.56 -10.57 -1.49
N GLU A 130 3.85 -11.41 -0.50
CA GLU A 130 2.84 -12.01 0.38
C GLU A 130 2.08 -10.96 1.19
N MET A 131 2.79 -9.97 1.76
CA MET A 131 2.15 -8.89 2.52
C MET A 131 1.25 -8.01 1.63
N VAL A 132 1.72 -7.67 0.42
CA VAL A 132 0.91 -6.91 -0.56
C VAL A 132 -0.31 -7.72 -1.03
N ALA A 133 -0.16 -9.03 -1.19
CA ALA A 133 -1.28 -9.91 -1.54
C ALA A 133 -2.31 -10.01 -0.41
N LEU A 134 -1.87 -10.01 0.85
CA LEU A 134 -2.74 -10.00 2.02
C LEU A 134 -3.45 -8.65 2.24
N ALA A 135 -2.80 -7.53 1.92
CA ALA A 135 -3.39 -6.20 2.10
C ALA A 135 -4.68 -5.99 1.30
N LYS A 136 -4.78 -6.59 0.10
CA LYS A 136 -5.95 -6.43 -0.79
C LYS A 136 -7.26 -6.94 -0.17
N PRO A 137 -7.39 -8.20 0.27
CA PRO A 137 -8.63 -8.69 0.87
C PRO A 137 -8.99 -7.94 2.16
N VAL A 138 -8.01 -7.51 2.98
CA VAL A 138 -8.29 -6.71 4.18
C VAL A 138 -8.86 -5.33 3.82
N ALA A 139 -8.28 -4.66 2.82
CA ALA A 139 -8.81 -3.40 2.30
C ALA A 139 -10.22 -3.54 1.70
N GLN A 140 -10.53 -4.68 1.07
CA GLN A 140 -11.88 -4.97 0.56
C GLN A 140 -12.90 -5.11 1.69
N LEU A 141 -12.54 -5.79 2.79
CA LEU A 141 -13.41 -5.93 3.95
C LEU A 141 -13.70 -4.58 4.60
N ALA A 142 -12.66 -3.76 4.83
CA ALA A 142 -12.81 -2.41 5.34
C ALA A 142 -13.78 -1.57 4.47
N ALA A 143 -13.60 -1.59 3.15
CA ALA A 143 -14.46 -0.87 2.22
C ALA A 143 -15.91 -1.36 2.24
N GLN A 144 -16.14 -2.67 2.38
CA GLN A 144 -17.48 -3.25 2.51
C GLN A 144 -18.18 -2.81 3.80
N HIS A 145 -17.45 -2.77 4.91
CA HIS A 145 -17.99 -2.30 6.18
C HIS A 145 -18.32 -0.80 6.13
N VAL A 146 -17.46 0.04 5.53
CA VAL A 146 -17.80 1.47 5.33
C VAL A 146 -19.01 1.64 4.41
N ASP A 147 -19.12 0.88 3.32
CA ASP A 147 -20.29 0.97 2.44
C ASP A 147 -21.58 0.51 3.15
N SER A 148 -21.48 -0.48 4.04
CA SER A 148 -22.60 -0.92 4.88
C SER A 148 -23.01 0.15 5.89
N ALA A 149 -22.04 0.83 6.52
CA ALA A 149 -22.32 1.97 7.38
C ALA A 149 -22.98 3.14 6.63
N ARG A 150 -22.50 3.42 5.41
CA ARG A 150 -23.06 4.42 4.51
C ARG A 150 -24.53 4.11 4.22
N ARG A 151 -24.85 2.89 3.81
CA ARG A 151 -26.23 2.47 3.53
C ARG A 151 -27.12 2.60 4.76
N ALA A 152 -26.65 2.18 5.93
CA ALA A 152 -27.39 2.33 7.18
C ALA A 152 -27.70 3.81 7.51
N SER A 153 -26.79 4.73 7.21
CA SER A 153 -27.03 6.16 7.38
C SER A 153 -27.99 6.78 6.35
N GLN A 154 -28.22 6.12 5.20
CA GLN A 154 -29.14 6.58 4.14
C GLN A 154 -30.61 6.27 4.44
N ASP A 155 -30.88 5.31 5.34
CA ASP A 155 -32.24 4.94 5.74
C ASP A 155 -32.94 6.05 6.55
N VAL A 156 -32.18 7.07 6.99
CA VAL A 156 -32.67 8.23 7.72
C VAL A 156 -33.14 9.31 6.73
N THR A 157 -34.42 9.21 6.37
CA THR A 157 -35.14 10.16 5.52
C THR A 157 -36.08 11.04 6.36
N PRO A 158 -36.51 12.23 5.89
CA PRO A 158 -37.43 13.08 6.66
C PRO A 158 -38.70 12.37 7.17
N PRO A 159 -39.33 11.44 6.42
CA PRO A 159 -40.41 10.60 6.96
C PRO A 159 -39.96 9.64 8.07
N ALA A 160 -38.76 9.06 7.96
CA ALA A 160 -38.21 8.15 8.96
C ALA A 160 -37.86 8.87 10.28
N LEU A 161 -37.58 10.18 10.25
CA LEU A 161 -37.37 10.98 11.45
C LEU A 161 -38.59 11.10 12.36
N LEU A 162 -39.78 10.87 11.80
CA LEU A 162 -41.02 10.76 12.58
C LEU A 162 -41.10 9.44 13.35
N GLU A 163 -40.21 8.49 13.08
CA GLU A 163 -40.08 7.21 13.75
C GLU A 163 -38.72 7.10 14.47
N PRO A 164 -38.62 7.52 15.75
CA PRO A 164 -37.35 7.54 16.50
C PRO A 164 -36.57 6.21 16.53
N VAL A 165 -37.29 5.09 16.42
CA VAL A 165 -36.73 3.73 16.37
C VAL A 165 -35.87 3.50 15.11
N THR A 166 -36.20 4.16 14.00
CA THR A 166 -35.45 4.03 12.74
C THR A 166 -34.11 4.75 12.80
N LEU A 167 -34.09 5.95 13.39
CA LEU A 167 -32.87 6.73 13.63
C LEU A 167 -31.91 5.94 14.54
N ASP A 168 -32.40 5.45 15.68
CA ASP A 168 -31.61 4.63 16.61
C ASP A 168 -31.05 3.35 15.97
N ARG A 169 -31.85 2.69 15.12
CA ARG A 169 -31.39 1.51 14.38
C ARG A 169 -30.29 1.87 13.40
N SER A 170 -30.44 2.99 12.70
CA SER A 170 -29.48 3.48 11.70
C SER A 170 -28.14 3.84 12.35
N ILE A 171 -28.16 4.63 13.43
CA ILE A 171 -26.97 4.98 14.22
C ILE A 171 -26.25 3.73 14.72
N ARG A 172 -26.99 2.81 15.36
CA ARG A 172 -26.41 1.57 15.91
C ARG A 172 -25.80 0.68 14.81
N THR A 173 -26.47 0.56 13.67
CA THR A 173 -25.99 -0.25 12.56
C THR A 173 -24.75 0.39 11.93
N ALA A 174 -24.79 1.69 11.67
CA ALA A 174 -23.64 2.43 11.17
C ALA A 174 -22.43 2.34 12.11
N GLY A 175 -22.63 2.45 13.42
CA GLY A 175 -21.54 2.34 14.41
C GLY A 175 -20.92 0.97 14.49
N LYS A 176 -21.75 -0.07 14.43
CA LYS A 176 -21.26 -1.44 14.36
C LYS A 176 -20.39 -1.68 13.13
N GLU A 177 -20.82 -1.21 11.96
CA GLU A 177 -20.08 -1.41 10.71
C GLU A 177 -18.82 -0.51 10.64
N LEU A 178 -18.88 0.75 11.10
CA LEU A 178 -17.68 1.60 11.20
C LEU A 178 -16.66 1.04 12.21
N GLY A 179 -17.11 0.48 13.33
CA GLY A 179 -16.21 -0.16 14.30
C GLY A 179 -15.49 -1.37 13.71
N ARG A 180 -16.15 -2.14 12.84
CA ARG A 180 -15.50 -3.23 12.08
C ARG A 180 -14.52 -2.68 11.05
N ALA A 181 -14.91 -1.64 10.31
CA ALA A 181 -14.05 -1.00 9.34
C ALA A 181 -12.77 -0.44 10.00
N ASP A 182 -12.90 0.17 11.18
CA ASP A 182 -11.75 0.68 11.94
C ASP A 182 -10.78 -0.45 12.32
N GLU A 183 -11.29 -1.57 12.81
CA GLU A 183 -10.45 -2.74 13.13
C GLU A 183 -9.79 -3.34 11.88
N ASP A 184 -10.52 -3.47 10.77
CA ASP A 184 -9.96 -3.93 9.51
C ASP A 184 -8.85 -2.99 9.00
N VAL A 185 -9.02 -1.68 9.17
CA VAL A 185 -8.02 -0.68 8.75
C VAL A 185 -6.81 -0.66 9.66
N ARG A 186 -6.96 -0.94 10.97
CA ARG A 186 -5.81 -1.16 11.86
C ARG A 186 -4.99 -2.37 11.41
N LEU A 187 -5.65 -3.50 11.15
CA LEU A 187 -4.98 -4.70 10.63
C LEU A 187 -4.30 -4.43 9.27
N LEU A 188 -4.99 -3.72 8.38
CA LEU A 188 -4.42 -3.30 7.09
C LEU A 188 -3.19 -2.41 7.29
N GLY A 189 -3.26 -1.47 8.23
CA GLY A 189 -2.16 -0.60 8.63
C GLY A 189 -0.94 -1.41 9.02
N ASP A 190 -1.10 -2.37 9.93
CA ASP A 190 -0.03 -3.26 10.35
C ASP A 190 0.58 -4.01 9.16
N VAL A 191 -0.25 -4.64 8.31
CA VAL A 191 0.24 -5.41 7.15
C VAL A 191 1.02 -4.51 6.19
N VAL A 192 0.51 -3.32 5.88
CA VAL A 192 1.14 -2.39 4.94
C VAL A 192 2.39 -1.75 5.52
N ASP A 193 2.45 -1.49 6.83
CA ASP A 193 3.66 -1.00 7.49
C ASP A 193 4.79 -2.02 7.50
N HIS A 194 4.46 -3.29 7.76
CA HIS A 194 5.41 -4.38 7.64
C HIS A 194 5.89 -4.53 6.18
N ALA A 195 4.97 -4.46 5.21
CA ALA A 195 5.32 -4.47 3.79
C ALA A 195 6.26 -3.32 3.44
N ALA A 196 5.98 -2.09 3.90
CA ALA A 196 6.79 -0.91 3.63
C ALA A 196 8.19 -1.02 4.25
N THR A 197 8.27 -1.56 5.46
CA THR A 197 9.56 -1.79 6.14
C THR A 197 10.38 -2.86 5.44
N SER A 198 9.77 -3.98 5.07
CA SER A 198 10.43 -5.06 4.30
C SER A 198 10.84 -4.60 2.89
N ALA A 199 9.99 -3.80 2.22
CA ALA A 199 10.29 -3.25 0.91
C ALA A 199 11.46 -2.26 0.96
N ARG A 200 11.53 -1.41 1.98
CA ARG A 200 12.69 -0.52 2.21
C ARG A 200 13.99 -1.28 2.44
N GLN A 201 13.95 -2.35 3.23
CA GLN A 201 15.13 -3.22 3.42
C GLN A 201 15.55 -3.89 2.10
N SER A 202 14.58 -4.38 1.33
CA SER A 202 14.82 -4.97 0.00
C SER A 202 15.43 -3.95 -0.96
N ALA A 203 14.94 -2.71 -0.95
CA ALA A 203 15.48 -1.61 -1.75
C ALA A 203 16.91 -1.21 -1.34
N GLY A 204 17.25 -1.28 -0.04
CA GLY A 204 18.63 -1.07 0.42
C GLY A 204 19.60 -2.08 -0.19
N ILE A 205 19.24 -3.36 -0.19
CA ILE A 205 20.03 -4.43 -0.81
C ILE A 205 20.09 -4.26 -2.33
N ALA A 206 18.96 -3.92 -2.96
CA ALA A 206 18.91 -3.63 -4.38
C ALA A 206 19.82 -2.46 -4.78
N ALA A 207 19.98 -1.45 -3.92
CA ALA A 207 20.90 -0.34 -4.13
C ALA A 207 22.36 -0.80 -4.11
N GLU A 208 22.74 -1.60 -3.11
CA GLU A 208 24.10 -2.17 -3.04
C GLU A 208 24.42 -3.00 -4.27
N ILE A 209 23.49 -3.85 -4.71
CA ILE A 209 23.61 -4.67 -5.92
C ILE A 209 23.77 -3.79 -7.16
N SER A 210 22.94 -2.75 -7.28
CA SER A 210 23.00 -1.81 -8.41
C SER A 210 24.32 -1.08 -8.48
N ASP A 211 24.84 -0.60 -7.35
CA ASP A 211 26.11 0.12 -7.29
C ASP A 211 27.31 -0.80 -7.55
N ASN A 212 27.26 -2.05 -7.09
CA ASN A 212 28.27 -3.06 -7.41
C ASN A 212 28.24 -3.45 -8.89
N ALA A 213 27.05 -3.61 -9.48
CA ALA A 213 26.87 -3.88 -10.90
C ALA A 213 27.41 -2.71 -11.76
N ARG A 214 27.08 -1.46 -11.42
CA ARG A 214 27.60 -0.27 -12.12
C ARG A 214 29.12 -0.15 -12.02
N ARG A 215 29.70 -0.39 -10.83
CA ARG A 215 31.16 -0.41 -10.65
C ARG A 215 31.82 -1.43 -11.57
N ARG A 216 31.33 -2.68 -11.60
CA ARG A 216 31.84 -3.72 -12.50
C ARG A 216 31.73 -3.34 -13.96
N MET A 217 30.60 -2.76 -14.39
CA MET A 217 30.43 -2.29 -15.77
C MET A 217 31.43 -1.18 -16.12
N SER A 218 31.74 -0.29 -15.17
CA SER A 218 32.74 0.77 -15.38
C SER A 218 34.19 0.25 -15.40
N GLU A 219 34.47 -0.87 -14.71
CA GLU A 219 35.76 -1.54 -14.70
C GLU A 219 35.99 -2.37 -15.97
N HIS A 220 34.97 -3.11 -16.43
CA HIS A 220 35.03 -3.88 -17.69
C HIS A 220 34.99 -3.00 -18.95
N GLY A 221 34.51 -1.75 -18.84
CA GLY A 221 34.61 -0.75 -19.90
C GLY A 221 35.97 -0.06 -19.97
N ARG A 222 36.91 -0.40 -19.07
CA ARG A 222 38.21 0.25 -18.88
C ARG A 222 39.41 -0.65 -19.16
N ASP A 223 39.24 -1.80 -19.82
CA ASP A 223 40.39 -2.57 -20.29
C ASP A 223 41.17 -1.74 -21.34
N PRO A 224 42.45 -1.42 -21.09
CA PRO A 224 43.31 -0.78 -22.07
C PRO A 224 43.67 -1.81 -23.13
N ASP A 225 43.57 -1.42 -24.41
CA ASP A 225 44.22 -2.12 -25.51
C ASP A 225 45.63 -2.51 -25.08
N THR A 226 45.87 -3.82 -25.05
CA THR A 226 47.13 -4.43 -24.67
C THR A 226 48.27 -3.76 -25.39
N SER A 227 49.17 -3.18 -24.61
CA SER A 227 50.51 -2.78 -24.99
C SER A 227 51.19 -3.94 -25.73
N ALA A 228 51.29 -3.84 -27.05
CA ALA A 228 52.12 -4.72 -27.85
C ALA A 228 53.59 -4.32 -27.61
N ALA A 229 54.22 -4.99 -26.63
CA ALA A 229 55.66 -5.02 -26.50
C ALA A 229 56.28 -5.64 -27.77
N ALA A 230 57.29 -4.97 -28.30
CA ALA A 230 58.03 -5.27 -29.53
C ALA A 230 58.72 -6.64 -29.53
N PRO A 231 59.31 -7.02 -30.69
CA PRO A 231 60.65 -7.58 -30.63
C PRO A 231 61.64 -6.76 -31.45
N ALA A 232 62.81 -6.55 -30.84
CA ALA A 232 64.03 -6.14 -31.51
C ALA A 232 64.50 -7.25 -32.46
N THR A 233 64.92 -6.88 -33.67
CA THR A 233 65.76 -7.74 -34.53
C THR A 233 66.90 -6.92 -35.08
N GLY A 234 68.10 -7.23 -34.59
CA GLY A 234 69.36 -6.70 -35.09
C GLY A 234 69.75 -7.23 -36.47
N SER A 235 70.69 -6.52 -37.08
CA SER A 235 71.29 -6.70 -38.42
C SER A 235 71.81 -8.11 -38.73
N PRO A 236 72.12 -8.37 -40.03
CA PRO A 236 73.54 -8.47 -40.36
C PRO A 236 73.95 -7.72 -41.64
N ALA A 237 75.24 -7.43 -41.72
CA ALA A 237 75.93 -6.78 -42.83
C ALA A 237 76.12 -7.69 -44.05
N ARG A 238 76.08 -7.10 -45.25
CA ARG A 238 77.13 -7.22 -46.27
C ARG A 238 77.01 -6.12 -47.31
#